data_AF-A0A1Y1LSR2-F1
#
_entry.id   AF-A0A1Y1LSR2-F1
#
_cell.length_a   1.000
_cell.length_b   1.000
_cell.length_c   1.000
_cell.angle_alpha   90.00
_cell.angle_beta   90.00
_cell.angle_gamma   90.00
#
_symmetry.space_group_name_H-M   'P 1'
#
loop_
_entity.id
_entity.type
_entity.pdbx_description
1 polymer ?
#
loop_
_entity_poly.entity_id
_entity_poly.type
_entity_poly.pdbx_seq_one_letter_code
_entity_poly.pdbx_strand_id
1 'polypeptide(L)'
;YAKSPQVDFVQMDIVFPDPKLYQTFDHAISLYCFHFVTEQEVALRNIYNMLKPGGDLFFSCLVHYSLFDVFATISESEKWKPYVADYKLCMSPYQQSENPKGDLEKMLLAAGFDISFIIEEPRKYNYPINDIKEIFLSIDGINISQ
;
A
#
# COMPACT_ATOMS: atom_id res chain seq x y z
N TYR A 1 11.51 18.86 12.57
CA TYR A 1 10.36 18.47 13.40
C TYR A 1 10.81 18.35 14.85
N ALA A 2 10.16 19.04 15.78
CA ALA A 2 10.49 18.94 17.20
C ALA A 2 10.07 17.55 17.73
N LYS A 3 10.94 16.87 18.48
CA LYS A 3 10.63 15.56 19.08
C LYS A 3 9.52 15.73 20.12
N SER A 4 8.34 15.18 19.85
CA SER A 4 7.32 14.93 20.88
C SER A 4 7.69 13.62 21.59
N PRO A 5 7.70 13.55 22.93
CA PRO A 5 8.05 12.33 23.66
C PRO A 5 7.03 11.18 23.48
N GLN A 6 5.94 11.41 22.75
CA GLN A 6 4.87 10.44 22.50
C GLN A 6 4.90 9.86 21.08
N VAL A 7 5.80 10.34 20.21
CA VAL A 7 5.85 9.94 18.81
C VAL A 7 7.29 9.68 18.40
N ASP A 8 7.55 8.43 18.04
CA ASP A 8 8.81 7.99 17.47
C ASP A 8 8.65 7.78 15.96
N PHE A 9 9.70 8.13 15.21
CA PHE A 9 9.78 7.89 13.77
C PHE A 9 10.87 6.86 13.53
N VAL A 10 10.51 5.81 12.79
CA VAL A 10 11.41 4.71 12.45
C VAL A 10 11.34 4.49 10.94
N GLN A 11 12.50 4.46 10.29
CA GLN A 11 12.61 3.95 8.93
C GLN A 11 12.68 2.42 9.02
N MET A 12 11.73 1.74 8.39
CA MET A 12 11.62 0.28 8.42
C MET A 12 10.99 -0.22 7.13
N ASP A 13 11.47 -1.38 6.67
CA ASP A 13 10.78 -2.19 5.67
C ASP A 13 9.92 -3.23 6.39
N ILE A 14 8.61 -3.24 6.13
CA ILE A 14 7.67 -4.16 6.78
C ILE A 14 7.87 -5.62 6.36
N VAL A 15 8.56 -5.87 5.25
CA VAL A 15 8.94 -7.22 4.81
C VAL A 15 10.12 -7.75 5.65
N PHE A 16 10.93 -6.86 6.22
CA PHE A 16 12.10 -7.18 7.05
C PHE A 16 12.17 -6.31 8.34
N PRO A 17 11.18 -6.42 9.25
CA PRO A 17 11.15 -5.60 10.45
C PRO A 17 12.26 -5.99 11.45
N ASP A 18 12.64 -5.07 12.33
CA ASP A 18 13.49 -5.40 13.48
C ASP A 18 12.70 -6.32 14.43
N PRO A 19 13.18 -7.54 14.75
CA PRO A 19 12.50 -8.46 15.67
C PRO A 19 12.21 -7.87 17.06
N LYS A 20 12.89 -6.79 17.47
CA LYS A 20 12.58 -6.06 18.71
C LYS A 20 11.20 -5.42 18.71
N LEU A 21 10.59 -5.25 17.54
CA LEU A 21 9.24 -4.73 17.37
C LEU A 21 8.17 -5.82 17.45
N TYR A 22 8.55 -7.07 17.71
CA TYR A 22 7.59 -8.15 17.91
C TYR A 22 6.86 -8.00 19.24
N GLN A 23 5.55 -8.18 19.20
CA GLN A 23 4.65 -8.05 20.35
C GLN A 23 4.74 -6.70 21.08
N THR A 24 5.01 -5.62 20.35
CA THR A 24 5.14 -4.27 20.94
C THR A 24 3.90 -3.41 20.78
N PHE A 25 3.09 -3.64 19.74
CA PHE A 25 1.99 -2.76 19.39
C PHE A 25 0.64 -3.35 19.78
N ASP A 26 -0.26 -2.51 20.29
CA ASP A 26 -1.65 -2.87 20.54
C ASP A 26 -2.49 -2.74 19.25
N HIS A 27 -2.13 -1.76 18.39
CA HIS A 27 -2.82 -1.48 17.14
C HIS A 27 -1.83 -1.22 16.02
N ALA A 28 -2.09 -1.79 14.85
CA ALA A 28 -1.39 -1.49 13.60
C ALA A 28 -2.34 -0.78 12.65
N ILE A 29 -1.93 0.36 12.10
CA ILE A 29 -2.74 1.18 11.19
C ILE A 29 -1.95 1.46 9.91
N SER A 30 -2.53 1.14 8.75
CA SER A 30 -1.95 1.48 7.44
C SER A 30 -3.00 2.13 6.54
N LEU A 31 -2.79 3.39 6.16
CA LEU A 31 -3.75 4.15 5.35
C LEU A 31 -3.17 4.40 3.98
N TYR A 32 -3.76 3.78 2.95
CA TYR A 32 -3.35 3.95 1.54
C TYR A 32 -1.85 3.73 1.29
N CYS A 33 -1.23 2.82 2.04
CA CYS A 33 0.19 2.50 1.88
C CYS A 33 0.40 1.01 1.59
N PHE A 34 -0.42 0.14 2.19
CA PHE A 34 -0.18 -1.30 2.15
C PHE A 34 -0.14 -1.89 0.73
N HIS A 35 -0.87 -1.31 -0.23
CA HIS A 35 -0.88 -1.75 -1.63
C HIS A 35 0.43 -1.48 -2.39
N PHE A 36 1.38 -0.74 -1.83
CA PHE A 36 2.72 -0.61 -2.44
C PHE A 36 3.67 -1.74 -2.07
N VAL A 37 3.30 -2.59 -1.09
CA VAL A 37 4.13 -3.74 -0.70
C VAL A 37 3.80 -4.90 -1.63
N THR A 38 4.80 -5.45 -2.33
CA THR A 38 4.55 -6.57 -3.25
C THR A 38 4.32 -7.86 -2.46
N GLU A 39 5.09 -8.09 -1.41
CA GLU A 39 5.10 -9.27 -0.56
C GLU A 39 4.00 -9.22 0.52
N GLN A 40 2.74 -9.03 0.11
CA GLN A 40 1.57 -8.86 1.01
C GLN A 40 1.50 -9.93 2.12
N GLU A 41 1.64 -11.21 1.78
CA GLU A 41 1.57 -12.30 2.76
C GLU A 41 2.66 -12.22 3.83
N VAL A 42 3.89 -11.85 3.43
CA VAL A 42 5.02 -11.71 4.35
C VAL A 42 4.79 -10.51 5.26
N ALA A 43 4.38 -9.39 4.67
CA ALA A 43 4.09 -8.17 5.42
C ALA A 43 2.95 -8.35 6.42
N LEU A 44 1.86 -9.03 6.05
CA LEU A 44 0.76 -9.34 6.97
C LEU A 44 1.22 -10.22 8.14
N ARG A 45 2.03 -11.25 7.87
CA ARG A 45 2.59 -12.12 8.92
C ARG A 45 3.51 -11.35 9.86
N ASN A 46 4.30 -10.44 9.33
CA ASN A 46 5.18 -9.58 10.12
C ASN A 46 4.37 -8.62 11.00
N ILE A 47 3.32 -7.98 10.45
CA ILE A 47 2.40 -7.14 11.23
C ILE A 47 1.76 -7.97 12.35
N TYR A 48 1.30 -9.19 12.05
CA TYR A 48 0.74 -10.08 13.06
C TYR A 48 1.73 -10.34 14.22
N ASN A 49 2.99 -10.63 13.90
CA ASN A 49 4.04 -10.86 14.91
C ASN A 49 4.38 -9.59 15.71
N MET A 50 4.23 -8.41 15.11
CA MET A 50 4.45 -7.11 15.76
C MET A 50 3.36 -6.74 16.75
N LEU A 51 2.16 -7.32 16.60
CA LEU A 51 1.05 -7.10 17.51
C LEU A 51 1.19 -7.94 18.78
N LYS A 52 0.80 -7.36 19.91
CA LYS A 52 0.61 -8.08 21.17
C LYS A 52 -0.55 -9.08 21.03
N PRO A 53 -0.62 -10.11 21.89
CA PRO A 53 -1.82 -10.95 22.00
C PRO A 53 -3.07 -10.09 22.21
N GLY A 54 -4.05 -10.21 21.32
CA GLY A 54 -5.28 -9.42 21.33
C GLY A 54 -5.19 -8.04 20.65
N GLY A 55 -4.05 -7.70 20.05
CA GLY A 55 -3.92 -6.51 19.21
C GLY A 55 -4.64 -6.64 17.88
N ASP A 56 -4.87 -5.50 17.22
CA ASP A 56 -5.63 -5.44 15.96
C ASP A 56 -4.89 -4.72 14.83
N LEU A 57 -5.37 -4.97 13.61
CA LEU A 57 -4.91 -4.33 12.39
C LEU A 57 -6.09 -3.65 11.71
N PHE A 58 -5.96 -2.36 11.44
CA PHE A 58 -6.82 -1.62 10.55
C PHE A 58 -6.04 -1.10 9.34
N PHE A 59 -6.51 -1.35 8.13
CA PHE A 59 -5.91 -0.74 6.95
C PHE A 59 -6.90 -0.40 5.86
N SER A 60 -6.53 0.57 5.03
CA SER A 60 -7.18 0.89 3.76
C SER A 60 -6.16 0.83 2.64
N CYS A 61 -6.57 0.35 1.47
CA CYS A 61 -5.70 0.24 0.31
C CYS A 61 -6.48 0.41 -1.00
N LEU A 62 -5.76 0.68 -2.10
CA LEU A 62 -6.33 0.69 -3.43
C LEU A 62 -6.23 -0.70 -4.03
N VAL A 63 -7.37 -1.32 -4.33
CA VAL A 63 -7.41 -2.63 -4.99
C VAL A 63 -7.31 -2.49 -6.51
N HIS A 64 -8.03 -1.52 -7.07
CA HIS A 64 -8.00 -1.18 -8.47
C HIS A 64 -8.01 0.34 -8.62
N TYR A 65 -7.15 0.86 -9.49
CA TYR A 65 -7.09 2.28 -9.79
C TYR A 65 -6.97 2.52 -11.30
N SER A 66 -7.97 3.19 -11.89
CA SER A 66 -8.06 3.42 -13.34
C SER A 66 -6.93 4.29 -13.90
N LEU A 67 -6.21 5.01 -13.03
CA LEU A 67 -5.04 5.78 -13.45
C LEU A 67 -3.94 4.89 -14.04
N PHE A 68 -3.84 3.62 -13.60
CA PHE A 68 -2.88 2.68 -14.17
C PHE A 68 -3.19 2.32 -15.62
N ASP A 69 -4.44 2.39 -16.06
CA ASP A 69 -4.81 2.21 -17.48
C ASP A 69 -4.38 3.42 -18.32
N VAL A 70 -4.48 4.62 -17.74
CA VAL A 70 -3.97 5.86 -18.35
C VAL A 70 -2.45 5.79 -18.48
N PHE A 71 -1.74 5.33 -17.44
CA PHE A 71 -0.30 5.14 -17.48
C PHE A 71 0.12 4.10 -18.52
N ALA A 72 -0.60 2.97 -18.60
CA ALA A 72 -0.37 1.97 -19.63
C ALA A 72 -0.46 2.60 -21.04
N THR A 73 -1.51 3.38 -21.31
CA THR A 73 -1.69 4.08 -22.58
C THR A 73 -0.58 5.10 -22.86
N ILE A 74 -0.19 5.91 -21.86
CA ILE A 74 0.87 6.91 -22.02
C ILE A 74 2.23 6.25 -22.25
N SER A 75 2.46 5.08 -21.65
CA SER A 75 3.72 4.32 -21.80
C SER A 75 3.96 3.81 -23.24
N GLU A 76 2.91 3.74 -24.07
CA GLU A 76 3.01 3.40 -25.49
C GLU A 76 3.52 4.57 -26.34
N SER A 77 3.47 5.82 -25.83
CA SER A 77 3.95 7.00 -26.55
C SER A 77 5.47 7.11 -26.46
N GLU A 78 6.17 7.17 -27.59
CA GLU A 78 7.63 7.38 -27.63
C GLU A 78 8.07 8.63 -26.86
N LYS A 79 7.26 9.70 -26.89
CA LYS A 79 7.53 10.95 -26.18
C LYS A 79 7.50 10.79 -24.66
N TRP A 80 6.55 10.01 -24.14
CA TRP A 80 6.25 9.97 -22.70
C TRP A 80 6.73 8.70 -22.00
N LYS A 81 6.99 7.62 -22.76
CA LYS A 81 7.49 6.34 -22.26
C LYS A 81 8.68 6.45 -21.28
N PRO A 82 9.69 7.31 -21.48
CA PRO A 82 10.81 7.42 -20.53
C PRO A 82 10.40 7.94 -19.15
N TYR A 83 9.27 8.64 -19.04
CA TYR A 83 8.81 9.26 -17.79
C TYR A 83 7.85 8.37 -17.01
N VAL A 84 7.25 7.36 -17.64
CA VAL A 84 6.25 6.49 -17.00
C VAL A 84 6.69 5.03 -16.99
N ALA A 85 7.94 4.70 -17.29
CA ALA A 85 8.39 3.32 -17.47
C ALA A 85 8.15 2.42 -16.25
N ASP A 86 8.19 3.01 -15.05
CA ASP A 86 8.18 2.29 -13.78
C ASP A 86 6.82 2.30 -13.07
N TYR A 87 5.76 2.76 -13.73
CA TYR A 87 4.43 2.88 -13.13
C TYR A 87 3.92 1.56 -12.51
N LYS A 88 4.37 0.43 -13.06
CA LYS A 88 4.02 -0.92 -12.61
C LYS A 88 4.58 -1.25 -11.23
N LEU A 89 5.66 -0.61 -10.79
CA LEU A 89 6.21 -0.76 -9.43
C LEU A 89 5.28 -0.18 -8.37
N CYS A 90 4.46 0.80 -8.76
CA CYS A 90 3.48 1.43 -7.88
C CYS A 90 2.09 0.78 -7.99
N MET A 91 1.95 -0.21 -8.87
CA MET A 91 0.69 -0.86 -9.14
C MET A 91 0.34 -1.80 -7.98
N SER A 92 -0.90 -1.70 -7.51
CA SER A 92 -1.42 -2.58 -6.47
C SER A 92 -1.27 -4.05 -6.90
N PRO A 93 -0.86 -4.96 -6.00
CA PRO A 93 -0.89 -6.41 -6.25
C PRO A 93 -2.26 -6.92 -6.68
N TYR A 94 -3.32 -6.17 -6.34
CA TYR A 94 -4.70 -6.49 -6.62
C TYR A 94 -5.20 -5.95 -7.96
N GLN A 95 -4.42 -5.13 -8.68
CA GLN A 95 -4.89 -4.38 -9.86
C GLN A 95 -5.53 -5.28 -10.94
N GLN A 96 -5.03 -6.50 -11.07
CA GLN A 96 -5.49 -7.51 -12.03
C GLN A 96 -6.29 -8.66 -11.38
N SER A 97 -6.54 -8.59 -10.07
CA SER A 97 -7.34 -9.62 -9.38
C SER A 97 -8.81 -9.46 -9.75
N GLU A 98 -9.46 -10.58 -10.08
CA GLU A 98 -10.91 -10.64 -10.29
C GLU A 98 -11.70 -10.62 -8.97
N ASN A 99 -11.05 -10.97 -7.85
CA ASN A 99 -11.66 -11.02 -6.53
C ASN A 99 -10.67 -10.54 -5.45
N PRO A 100 -10.31 -9.24 -5.45
CA PRO A 100 -9.28 -8.72 -4.56
C PRO A 100 -9.65 -8.86 -3.08
N LYS A 101 -10.94 -8.74 -2.75
CA LYS A 101 -11.46 -8.99 -1.40
C LYS A 101 -11.17 -10.43 -0.95
N GLY A 102 -11.51 -11.43 -1.78
CA GLY A 102 -11.31 -12.84 -1.42
C GLY A 102 -9.83 -13.22 -1.31
N ASP A 103 -8.97 -12.67 -2.18
CA ASP A 103 -7.52 -12.86 -2.10
C ASP A 103 -6.97 -12.30 -0.78
N LEU A 104 -7.42 -11.10 -0.39
CA LEU A 104 -7.02 -10.47 0.85
C LEU A 104 -7.54 -11.21 2.09
N GLU A 105 -8.79 -11.67 2.08
CA GLU A 105 -9.35 -12.50 3.15
C GLU A 105 -8.51 -13.77 3.36
N LYS A 106 -8.14 -14.45 2.28
CA LYS A 106 -7.29 -15.64 2.34
C LYS A 106 -5.92 -15.33 2.96
N MET A 107 -5.28 -14.23 2.56
CA MET A 107 -3.96 -13.85 3.09
C MET A 107 -4.03 -13.46 4.58
N LEU A 108 -5.07 -12.74 5.00
CA LEU A 108 -5.29 -12.37 6.41
C LEU A 108 -5.46 -13.61 7.30
N LEU A 109 -6.31 -14.55 6.89
CA LEU A 109 -6.51 -15.81 7.60
C LEU A 109 -5.22 -16.63 7.66
N ALA A 110 -4.47 -16.71 6.55
CA ALA A 110 -3.20 -17.42 6.50
C ALA A 110 -2.10 -16.77 7.37
N ALA A 111 -2.15 -15.46 7.58
CA ALA A 111 -1.25 -14.75 8.49
C ALA A 111 -1.61 -14.94 9.97
N GLY A 112 -2.84 -15.39 10.28
CA GLY A 112 -3.32 -15.68 11.64
C GLY A 112 -4.35 -14.68 12.19
N PHE A 113 -4.84 -13.74 11.36
CA PHE A 113 -5.88 -12.79 11.76
C PHE A 113 -7.28 -13.39 11.70
N ASP A 114 -8.12 -13.00 12.67
CA ASP A 114 -9.58 -13.09 12.54
C ASP A 114 -10.10 -11.83 11.84
N ILE A 115 -11.05 -12.01 10.91
CA ILE A 115 -11.57 -10.90 10.11
C ILE A 115 -12.84 -10.33 10.74
N SER A 116 -12.72 -9.13 11.32
CA SER A 116 -13.87 -8.40 11.89
C SER A 116 -14.78 -7.82 10.79
N PHE A 117 -14.21 -7.14 9.81
CA PHE A 117 -14.93 -6.63 8.65
C PHE A 117 -13.98 -6.35 7.47
N ILE A 118 -14.51 -6.47 6.26
CA ILE A 118 -13.82 -6.03 5.05
C ILE A 118 -14.85 -5.52 4.04
N ILE A 119 -14.61 -4.31 3.54
CA ILE A 119 -15.52 -3.60 2.65
C ILE A 119 -14.72 -3.15 1.44
N GLU A 120 -15.22 -3.50 0.26
CA GLU A 120 -14.74 -2.98 -1.02
C GLU A 120 -15.76 -1.96 -1.52
N GLU A 121 -15.30 -0.72 -1.74
CA GLU A 121 -16.14 0.39 -2.18
C GLU A 121 -15.56 1.02 -3.44
N PRO A 122 -16.31 1.05 -4.57
CA PRO A 122 -15.89 1.83 -5.72
C PRO A 122 -15.97 3.31 -5.37
N ARG A 123 -14.84 4.02 -5.50
CA ARG A 123 -14.79 5.48 -5.30
C ARG A 123 -14.57 6.17 -6.63
N LYS A 124 -15.42 7.17 -6.91
CA LYS A 124 -15.28 8.04 -8.07
C LYS A 124 -14.75 9.39 -7.61
N TYR A 125 -13.61 9.77 -8.16
CA TYR A 125 -13.01 11.06 -7.93
C TYR A 125 -12.94 11.82 -9.26
N ASN A 126 -13.51 13.02 -9.27
CA ASN A 126 -13.38 13.92 -10.41
C ASN A 126 -12.14 14.78 -10.16
N TYR A 127 -11.04 14.44 -10.85
CA TYR A 127 -9.82 15.23 -10.77
C TYR A 127 -9.82 16.30 -11.88
N PRO A 128 -9.64 17.59 -11.52
CA PRO A 128 -9.23 18.59 -12.48
C PRO A 128 -7.97 18.14 -13.21
N ILE A 129 -7.86 18.41 -14.51
CA ILE A 129 -6.70 18.00 -15.31
C ILE A 129 -5.37 18.58 -14.78
N ASN A 130 -5.44 19.72 -14.08
CA ASN A 130 -4.28 20.35 -13.46
C ASN A 130 -3.76 19.54 -12.26
N ASP A 131 -4.64 18.84 -11.54
CA ASP A 131 -4.28 18.04 -10.36
C ASP A 131 -3.69 16.69 -10.76
N ILE A 132 -4.04 16.20 -11.96
CA ILE A 132 -3.47 14.98 -12.53
C ILE A 132 -1.94 15.08 -12.54
N LYS A 133 -1.36 16.22 -12.92
CA LYS A 133 0.09 16.44 -12.89
C LYS A 133 0.70 16.20 -11.51
N GLU A 134 0.07 16.71 -10.45
CA GLU A 134 0.58 16.52 -9.08
C GLU A 134 0.46 15.07 -8.63
N ILE A 135 -0.62 14.38 -9.04
CA ILE A 135 -0.76 12.93 -8.80
C ILE A 135 0.35 12.15 -9.51
N PHE A 136 0.64 12.48 -10.78
CA PHE A 136 1.79 11.90 -11.50
C PHE A 136 3.09 12.10 -10.72
N LEU A 137 3.39 13.34 -10.30
CA LEU A 137 4.60 13.64 -9.54
C LEU A 137 4.67 12.92 -8.19
N SER A 138 3.53 12.66 -7.55
CA SER A 138 3.49 11.92 -6.27
C SER A 138 3.79 10.42 -6.43
N ILE A 139 3.47 9.84 -7.59
CA ILE A 139 3.69 8.41 -7.88
C ILE A 139 5.10 8.22 -8.45
N ASP A 140 5.53 9.09 -9.36
CA ASP A 140 6.89 9.08 -9.93
C ASP A 140 7.94 9.58 -8.93
N GLY A 141 7.53 10.30 -7.87
CA GLY A 141 8.38 10.79 -6.79
C GLY A 141 9.13 9.70 -6.02
N ILE A 142 8.71 8.43 -6.15
CA ILE A 142 9.43 7.26 -5.62
C ILE A 142 10.76 7.04 -6.35
N ASN A 143 10.89 7.51 -7.60
CA ASN A 143 12.08 7.35 -8.44
C ASN A 143 12.84 8.65 -8.73
N ILE A 144 12.62 9.73 -7.97
CA ILE A 144 13.61 10.83 -7.95
C ILE A 144 14.82 10.31 -7.19
N SER A 145 15.71 9.64 -7.93
CA SER A 145 17.01 9.17 -7.48
C SER A 145 17.68 10.25 -6.62
N GLN A 146 18.01 9.91 -5.38
CA GLN A 146 19.04 10.61 -4.61
C GLN A 146 20.41 10.39 -5.25
#